data_AF-A0A0F2LKI9-F1
#
_entry.id   AF-A0A0F2LKI9-F1
#
_cell.length_a   1.000
_cell.length_b   1.000
_cell.length_c   1.000
_cell.angle_alpha   90.00
_cell.angle_beta   90.00
_cell.angle_gamma   90.00
#
_symmetry.space_group_name_H-M   'P 1'
#
loop_
_entity.id
_entity.type
_entity.pdbx_description
1 polymer ?
#
loop_
_entity_poly.entity_id
_entity_poly.type
_entity_poly.pdbx_seq_one_letter_code
_entity_poly.pdbx_strand_id
1 'polypeptide(L)' 'VPPEVKILKVVVIPDWNVNACNKPHTKTTGEVGRISLDHWRFRNSKKLLEISFNVG' A
#
# COMPACT_ATOMS: atom_id res chain seq x y z
N VAL A 1 -0.68 1.28 17.18
CA VAL A 1 -1.73 2.22 16.73
C VAL A 1 -1.77 3.34 17.76
N PRO A 2 -1.86 4.62 17.35
CA PRO A 2 -1.89 5.72 18.31
C PRO A 2 -3.05 5.57 19.32
N PRO A 3 -2.84 5.88 20.61
CA PRO A 3 -3.86 5.66 21.67
C PRO A 3 -5.20 6.36 21.42
N GLU A 4 -5.18 7.46 20.67
CA GLU A 4 -6.36 8.25 20.31
C GLU A 4 -7.26 7.58 19.26
N VAL A 5 -6.77 6.58 18.54
CA VAL A 5 -7.52 5.89 17.50
C VAL A 5 -8.37 4.78 18.12
N LYS A 6 -9.67 5.06 18.26
CA LYS A 6 -10.65 4.14 18.84
C LYS A 6 -11.33 3.23 17.82
N ILE A 7 -11.34 3.63 16.55
CA ILE A 7 -11.99 2.90 15.46
C ILE A 7 -10.99 2.73 14.32
N LEU A 8 -10.87 1.50 13.81
CA LEU A 8 -10.05 1.18 12.66
C LEU A 8 -10.92 0.90 11.45
N LYS A 9 -10.52 1.48 10.31
CA LYS A 9 -10.98 1.02 9.00
C LYS A 9 -9.96 0.03 8.46
N VAL A 10 -10.39 -1.20 8.26
CA VAL A 10 -9.54 -2.28 7.73
C VAL A 10 -9.89 -2.49 6.26
N VAL A 11 -8.87 -2.46 5.40
CA VAL A 11 -8.95 -2.80 3.99
C VAL A 11 -8.37 -4.20 3.81
N VAL A 12 -9.12 -5.06 3.12
CA VAL A 12 -8.74 -6.44 2.86
C VAL A 12 -8.77 -6.68 1.36
N ILE A 13 -7.63 -7.07 0.79
CA ILE A 13 -7.54 -7.74 -0.51
C ILE A 13 -7.47 -9.23 -0.17
N PRO A 14 -8.54 -10.02 -0.44
CA PRO A 14 -8.62 -11.43 -0.03
C PRO A 14 -7.38 -12.21 -0.43
N ASP A 15 -6.87 -13.01 0.51
CA ASP A 15 -5.68 -13.87 0.35
C ASP A 15 -4.39 -13.16 -0.07
N TRP A 16 -4.35 -11.81 -0.01
CA TRP A 16 -3.20 -11.02 -0.47
C TRP A 16 -2.71 -9.98 0.55
N ASN A 17 -3.59 -9.12 1.06
CA ASN A 17 -3.19 -8.02 1.94
C ASN A 17 -4.29 -7.62 2.92
N VAL A 18 -3.91 -7.34 4.16
CA VAL A 18 -4.77 -6.74 5.18
C VAL A 18 -4.05 -5.52 5.75
N ASN A 19 -4.72 -4.37 5.76
CA ASN A 19 -4.14 -3.14 6.28
C ASN A 19 -5.17 -2.24 6.98
N ALA A 20 -4.78 -1.58 8.06
CA ALA A 20 -5.56 -0.53 8.69
C ALA A 20 -5.35 0.80 7.94
N CYS A 21 -6.23 1.12 6.99
CA CYS A 21 -6.15 2.31 6.15
C CYS A 21 -7.48 3.05 6.10
N ASN A 22 -7.48 4.34 6.43
CA ASN A 22 -8.67 5.19 6.41
C ASN A 22 -8.86 5.96 5.09
N LYS A 23 -7.94 5.83 4.14
CA LYS A 23 -7.97 6.56 2.86
C LYS A 23 -9.05 6.00 1.90
N PRO A 24 -9.44 6.75 0.86
CA PRO A 24 -10.24 6.23 -0.26
C PRO A 24 -9.45 5.18 -1.05
N HIS A 25 -10.15 4.17 -1.57
CA HIS A 25 -9.61 3.10 -2.42
C HIS A 25 -10.57 2.87 -3.59
N THR A 26 -10.10 2.26 -4.67
CA THR A 26 -10.97 1.72 -5.72
C THR A 26 -11.80 0.56 -5.15
N LYS A 27 -12.89 0.19 -5.83
CA LYS A 27 -13.79 -0.88 -5.39
C LYS A 27 -13.18 -2.26 -5.65
N THR A 28 -12.42 -2.39 -6.73
CA THR A 28 -11.74 -3.61 -7.14
C THR A 28 -10.28 -3.33 -7.51
N THR A 29 -9.44 -4.36 -7.50
CA THR A 29 -8.04 -4.26 -7.95
C THR A 29 -7.92 -4.03 -9.45
N GLY A 30 -8.91 -4.44 -10.24
CA GLY A 30 -8.92 -4.22 -11.70
C GLY A 30 -9.00 -2.75 -12.10
N GLU A 31 -9.60 -1.90 -11.26
CA GLU A 31 -9.68 -0.45 -11.47
C GLU A 31 -8.32 0.27 -11.30
N VAL A 32 -7.31 -0.40 -10.72
CA VAL A 32 -5.94 0.13 -10.64
C VAL A 32 -5.28 0.11 -12.03
N GLY A 33 -5.70 -0.77 -12.93
CA GLY A 33 -5.08 -0.92 -14.24
C GLY A 33 -3.66 -1.50 -14.16
N ARG A 34 -2.80 -1.11 -15.10
CA ARG A 34 -1.48 -1.73 -15.24
C ARG A 34 -0.48 -1.09 -14.27
N ILE A 35 0.17 -1.92 -13.45
CA ILE A 35 1.30 -1.50 -12.63
C ILE A 35 2.60 -1.81 -13.38
N SER A 36 3.43 -0.79 -13.59
CA SER A 36 4.75 -0.93 -14.20
C SER A 36 5.83 -0.53 -13.19
N LEU A 37 6.77 -1.43 -12.90
CA LEU A 37 7.93 -1.11 -12.06
C LEU A 37 8.86 -0.14 -12.80
N ASP A 38 9.46 0.78 -12.05
CA ASP A 38 10.39 1.78 -12.57
C ASP A 38 11.79 1.61 -11.96
N HIS A 39 12.03 2.20 -10.78
CA HIS A 39 13.30 2.13 -10.07
C HIS A 39 13.16 1.46 -8.70
N TRP A 40 14.18 0.72 -8.25
CA TRP A 40 14.26 0.22 -6.87
C TRP A 40 15.64 0.48 -6.29
N ARG A 41 15.68 0.82 -5.00
CA ARG A 41 16.93 1.10 -4.28
C ARG A 41 16.84 0.63 -2.83
N PHE A 42 17.85 -0.10 -2.39
CA PHE A 42 18.06 -0.37 -0.97
C PHE A 42 18.96 0.70 -0.34
N ARG A 43 18.46 1.35 0.71
CA ARG A 43 19.21 2.36 1.46
C ARG A 43 19.78 1.73 2.72
N ASN A 44 21.01 1.22 2.62
CA ASN A 44 21.65 0.47 3.70
C ASN A 44 21.71 1.26 5.03
N SER A 45 21.95 2.57 4.99
CA SER A 45 21.97 3.42 6.19
C SER A 45 20.62 3.53 6.90
N LYS A 46 19.51 3.31 6.20
CA LYS A 46 18.15 3.34 6.76
C LYS A 46 17.51 1.97 6.91
N LYS A 47 18.13 0.92 6.35
CA LYS A 47 17.56 -0.43 6.24
C LYS A 47 16.17 -0.43 5.57
N LEU A 48 16.01 0.41 4.54
CA LEU A 48 14.76 0.55 3.79
C LEU A 48 14.95 0.14 2.33
N LEU A 49 14.01 -0.65 1.81
CA LEU A 49 13.84 -0.91 0.39
C LEU A 49 12.79 0.07 -0.15
N GLU A 50 13.18 0.87 -1.13
CA GLU A 50 12.30 1.79 -1.85
C GLU A 50 12.02 1.21 -3.24
N ILE A 51 10.73 1.13 -3.62
CA ILE A 51 10.26 0.60 -4.91
C ILE A 51 9.35 1.66 -5.56
N SER A 52 9.77 2.20 -6.69
CA SER A 52 8.98 3.11 -7.53
C SER A 52 8.19 2.33 -8.57
N PHE A 53 6.95 2.74 -8.81
CA PHE A 53 6.06 2.15 -9.79
C PHE A 53 5.11 3.20 -10.37
N ASN A 54 4.62 2.93 -11.58
CA ASN A 54 3.60 3.71 -12.25
C ASN A 54 2.29 2.93 -12.32
N VAL A 55 1.17 3.65 -12.29
CA VAL A 55 -0.18 3.13 -12.41
C VAL A 55 -0.79 3.73 -13.68
N GLY A 56 -1.29 2.89 -14.58
CA GLY A 56 -1.82 3.27 -15.89
C GLY A 56 -3.28 2.93 -16.08
#